data_AF-F0BCY7-F1
#
_entry.id   AF-F0BCY7-F1
#
_cell.length_a   1.000
_cell.length_b   1.000
_cell.length_c   1.000
_cell.angle_alpha   90.00
_cell.angle_beta   90.00
_cell.angle_gamma   90.00
#
_symmetry.space_group_name_H-M   'P 1'
#
loop_
_entity.id
_entity.type
_entity.pdbx_description
1 polymer ?
#
loop_
_entity_poly.entity_id
_entity_poly.type
_entity_poly.pdbx_seq_one_letter_code
_entity_poly.pdbx_strand_id
1 'polypeptide(L)'
;MTTPLTQEQVGARYAIVSDPVVANNGEVIRTVVSVTNAGKETLSSKGTLPVNLAISLVDSSGTVSAKDFVRAPLPADGIAAGASAEVIAEVPAQAVVGKSLRFGLVQEGVAWFSDFKIEPLDYGPFTSCADQGKQTLCGAGGKPLSAR
;
A
#
# COMPACT_ATOMS: atom_id res chain seq x y z
N MET A 1 18.14 -6.91 -1.62
CA MET A 1 18.56 -8.33 -1.52
C MET A 1 19.26 -8.74 -2.81
N THR A 2 19.95 -9.89 -2.83
CA THR A 2 20.68 -10.37 -4.02
C THR A 2 20.19 -11.71 -4.56
N THR A 3 19.32 -12.41 -3.81
CA THR A 3 18.74 -13.71 -4.21
C THR A 3 17.20 -13.60 -4.22
N PRO A 4 16.52 -14.20 -5.21
CA PRO A 4 15.05 -14.32 -5.20
C PRO A 4 14.56 -15.03 -3.94
N LEU A 5 13.50 -14.49 -3.31
CA LEU A 5 12.84 -15.14 -2.17
C LEU A 5 11.95 -16.29 -2.67
N THR A 6 11.89 -17.37 -1.90
CA THR A 6 10.99 -18.51 -2.15
C THR A 6 9.69 -18.38 -1.36
N GLN A 7 8.70 -19.20 -1.69
CA GLN A 7 7.41 -19.25 -0.97
C GLN A 7 7.59 -19.52 0.53
N GLU A 8 8.56 -20.34 0.92
CA GLU A 8 8.83 -20.71 2.31
C GLU A 8 9.59 -19.62 3.09
N GLN A 9 10.14 -18.63 2.38
CA GLN A 9 10.89 -17.51 2.97
C GLN A 9 10.04 -16.26 3.14
N VAL A 10 8.99 -16.09 2.33
CA VAL A 10 8.12 -14.92 2.39
C VAL A 10 7.02 -15.06 3.43
N GLY A 11 6.61 -13.93 3.97
CA GLY A 11 5.43 -13.79 4.80
C GLY A 11 5.22 -12.32 5.12
N ALA A 12 3.99 -11.83 5.00
CA ALA A 12 3.68 -10.46 5.38
C ALA A 12 2.25 -10.31 5.88
N ARG A 13 2.04 -9.31 6.73
CA ARG A 13 0.71 -8.83 7.12
C ARG A 13 0.72 -7.31 7.06
N TYR A 14 -0.44 -6.74 6.77
CA TYR A 14 -0.58 -5.30 6.57
C TYR A 14 -1.72 -4.78 7.43
N ALA A 15 -1.58 -3.56 7.93
CA ALA A 15 -2.66 -2.85 8.59
C ALA A 15 -2.60 -1.35 8.28
N ILE A 16 -3.76 -0.73 8.10
CA ILE A 16 -3.85 0.74 8.05
C ILE A 16 -3.67 1.26 9.48
N VAL A 17 -2.65 2.09 9.72
CA VAL A 17 -2.34 2.62 11.05
C VAL A 17 -3.40 3.63 11.51
N SER A 18 -3.88 4.45 10.58
CA SER A 18 -4.96 5.42 10.79
C SER A 18 -5.62 5.76 9.44
N ASP A 19 -6.82 6.34 9.47
CA ASP A 19 -7.50 6.79 8.26
C ASP A 19 -6.55 7.64 7.39
N PRO A 20 -6.46 7.38 6.07
CA PRO A 20 -5.64 8.16 5.17
C PRO A 20 -5.98 9.64 5.22
N VAL A 21 -5.02 10.46 4.84
CA VAL A 21 -5.17 11.91 4.82
C VAL A 21 -5.00 12.45 3.42
N VAL A 22 -5.74 13.50 3.11
CA VAL A 22 -5.47 14.32 1.93
C VAL A 22 -4.28 15.22 2.27
N ALA A 23 -3.23 15.20 1.47
CA ALA A 23 -2.02 15.98 1.72
C ALA A 23 -1.60 16.76 0.47
N ASN A 24 -0.56 17.58 0.63
CA ASN A 24 0.01 18.42 -0.44
C ASN A 24 -1.09 19.24 -1.13
N ASN A 25 -1.89 19.97 -0.35
CA ASN A 25 -2.99 20.81 -0.84
C ASN A 25 -4.04 20.08 -1.70
N GLY A 26 -4.26 18.78 -1.47
CA GLY A 26 -5.24 18.02 -2.25
C GLY A 26 -4.64 17.13 -3.33
N GLU A 27 -3.33 17.22 -3.59
CA GLU A 27 -2.68 16.51 -4.68
C GLU A 27 -2.51 15.01 -4.40
N VAL A 28 -2.34 14.62 -3.13
CA VAL A 28 -2.08 13.22 -2.77
C VAL A 28 -2.97 12.71 -1.64
N ILE A 29 -3.27 11.41 -1.70
CA ILE A 29 -3.72 10.64 -0.55
C ILE A 29 -2.49 9.99 0.09
N ARG A 30 -2.25 10.29 1.36
CA ARG A 30 -1.20 9.67 2.18
C ARG A 30 -1.81 8.63 3.10
N THR A 31 -1.33 7.40 2.98
CA THR A 31 -1.71 6.24 3.81
C THR A 31 -0.48 5.76 4.56
N VAL A 32 -0.58 5.58 5.88
CA VAL A 32 0.47 4.92 6.68
C VAL A 32 0.07 3.46 6.87
N VAL A 33 0.87 2.56 6.32
CA VAL A 33 0.65 1.11 6.37
C VAL A 33 1.68 0.50 7.31
N SER A 34 1.22 -0.18 8.37
CA SER A 34 2.07 -1.06 9.16
C SER A 34 2.30 -2.32 8.35
N VAL A 35 3.56 -2.60 8.04
CA VAL A 35 4.00 -3.81 7.33
C VAL A 35 4.71 -4.70 8.34
N THR A 36 4.12 -5.85 8.64
CA THR A 36 4.75 -6.90 9.45
C THR A 36 5.42 -7.91 8.53
N ASN A 37 6.72 -8.12 8.69
CA ASN A 37 7.43 -9.22 8.04
C ASN A 37 7.19 -10.51 8.83
N ALA A 38 6.33 -11.38 8.30
CA ALA A 38 6.03 -12.70 8.87
C ALA A 38 6.84 -13.83 8.21
N GLY A 39 7.81 -13.47 7.36
CA GLY A 39 8.72 -14.39 6.69
C GLY A 39 9.97 -14.69 7.51
N LYS A 40 10.98 -15.23 6.82
CA LYS A 40 12.26 -15.67 7.41
C LYS A 40 13.44 -14.77 7.08
N GLU A 41 13.34 -13.98 6.02
CA GLU A 41 14.40 -13.11 5.53
C GLU A 41 14.10 -11.64 5.82
N THR A 42 15.13 -10.83 6.03
CA THR A 42 14.98 -9.37 6.15
C THR A 42 14.54 -8.77 4.82
N LEU A 43 13.44 -8.02 4.84
CA LEU A 43 12.95 -7.29 3.67
C LEU A 43 13.65 -5.95 3.56
N SER A 44 14.09 -5.59 2.36
CA SER A 44 14.82 -4.33 2.16
C SER A 44 14.57 -3.76 0.77
N SER A 45 14.35 -2.44 0.70
CA SER A 45 14.26 -1.67 -0.56
C SER A 45 15.62 -1.36 -1.19
N LYS A 46 16.70 -1.99 -0.70
CA LYS A 46 18.06 -1.82 -1.22
C LYS A 46 18.53 -3.09 -1.95
N GLY A 47 19.59 -2.94 -2.74
CA GLY A 47 20.22 -4.03 -3.50
C GLY A 47 19.59 -4.27 -4.87
N THR A 48 19.97 -5.37 -5.52
CA THR A 48 19.59 -5.65 -6.92
C THR A 48 18.18 -6.22 -7.07
N LEU A 49 17.67 -6.91 -6.04
CA LEU A 49 16.30 -7.41 -5.94
C LEU A 49 15.63 -6.78 -4.70
N PRO A 50 15.29 -5.48 -4.75
CA PRO A 50 14.67 -4.80 -3.62
C PRO A 50 13.23 -5.27 -3.40
N VAL A 51 12.74 -5.17 -2.18
CA VAL A 51 11.32 -5.30 -1.85
C VAL A 51 10.75 -3.92 -1.55
N ASN A 52 9.60 -3.61 -2.14
CA ASN A 52 8.86 -2.39 -1.91
C ASN A 52 7.41 -2.71 -1.56
N LEU A 53 6.74 -1.77 -0.89
CA LEU A 53 5.28 -1.78 -0.83
C LEU A 53 4.75 -1.29 -2.18
N ALA A 54 4.08 -2.17 -2.91
CA ALA A 54 3.36 -1.80 -4.12
C ALA A 54 1.92 -1.43 -3.78
N ILE A 55 1.44 -0.39 -4.47
CA ILE A 55 0.07 0.08 -4.40
C ILE A 55 -0.55 -0.12 -5.77
N SER A 56 -1.71 -0.78 -5.81
CA SER A 56 -2.52 -0.99 -7.01
C SER A 56 -3.88 -0.30 -6.87
N LEU A 57 -4.51 0.05 -7.99
CA LEU A 57 -5.89 0.54 -8.02
C LEU A 57 -6.85 -0.60 -8.30
N VAL A 58 -7.85 -0.75 -7.44
CA VAL A 58 -8.95 -1.72 -7.59
C VAL A 58 -10.23 -0.96 -7.93
N ASP A 59 -10.95 -1.39 -8.96
CA ASP A 59 -12.23 -0.79 -9.33
C ASP A 59 -13.39 -1.29 -8.46
N SER A 60 -14.59 -0.74 -8.70
CA SER A 60 -15.80 -1.08 -7.94
C SER A 60 -16.27 -2.53 -8.12
N SER A 61 -15.76 -3.26 -9.11
CA SER A 61 -16.04 -4.69 -9.28
C SER A 61 -15.07 -5.58 -8.47
N GLY A 62 -14.07 -4.98 -7.81
CA GLY A 62 -12.99 -5.70 -7.14
C GLY A 62 -11.84 -6.11 -8.08
N THR A 63 -11.86 -5.64 -9.33
CA THR A 63 -10.82 -5.97 -10.32
C THR A 63 -9.65 -4.98 -10.21
N VAL A 64 -8.42 -5.48 -10.29
CA VAL A 64 -7.22 -4.63 -10.34
C VAL A 64 -7.19 -3.90 -11.68
N SER A 65 -7.46 -2.60 -11.64
CA SER A 65 -7.50 -1.71 -12.81
C SER A 65 -6.14 -1.09 -13.14
N ALA A 66 -5.24 -0.96 -12.15
CA ALA A 66 -3.84 -0.60 -12.36
C ALA A 66 -2.96 -1.33 -11.34
N LYS A 67 -2.26 -2.39 -11.77
CA LYS A 67 -1.46 -3.24 -10.87
C LYS A 67 -0.20 -2.53 -10.37
N ASP A 68 0.54 -1.89 -11.27
CA ASP A 68 1.81 -1.21 -10.99
C ASP A 68 1.64 0.30 -10.83
N PHE A 69 0.77 0.73 -9.92
CA PHE A 69 0.41 2.14 -9.84
C PHE A 69 1.48 2.99 -9.12
N VAL A 70 1.84 2.64 -7.88
CA VAL A 70 2.88 3.35 -7.11
C VAL A 70 3.74 2.36 -6.31
N ARG A 71 5.00 2.73 -6.05
CA ARG A 71 5.88 2.07 -5.08
C ARG A 71 6.16 2.99 -3.90
N ALA A 72 6.09 2.45 -2.69
CA ALA A 72 6.62 3.08 -1.49
C ALA A 72 7.82 2.25 -0.97
N PRO A 73 8.99 2.88 -0.77
CA PRO A 73 10.13 2.19 -0.21
C PRO A 73 9.88 1.82 1.25
N LEU A 74 10.38 0.67 1.67
CA LEU A 74 10.50 0.27 3.07
C LEU A 74 11.53 1.18 3.78
N PRO A 75 11.52 1.20 5.13
CA PRO A 75 12.55 1.90 5.91
C PRO A 75 13.97 1.50 5.51
N ALA A 76 14.91 2.44 5.69
CA ALA A 76 16.27 2.29 5.18
C ALA A 76 17.04 1.12 5.81
N ASP A 77 16.71 0.76 7.04
CA ASP A 77 17.22 -0.40 7.79
C ASP A 77 16.53 -1.71 7.40
N GLY A 78 15.43 -1.65 6.65
CA GLY A 78 14.62 -2.80 6.26
C GLY A 78 13.70 -3.27 7.38
N ILE A 79 13.01 -4.38 7.15
CA ILE A 79 12.10 -5.00 8.11
C ILE A 79 12.62 -6.41 8.38
N ALA A 80 13.26 -6.60 9.54
CA ALA A 80 13.74 -7.91 9.98
C ALA A 80 12.59 -8.93 10.12
N ALA A 81 12.91 -10.22 10.04
CA ALA A 81 11.92 -11.28 10.27
C ALA A 81 11.26 -11.12 11.65
N GLY A 82 9.92 -11.17 11.68
CA GLY A 82 9.11 -10.97 12.89
C GLY A 82 8.90 -9.51 13.29
N ALA A 83 9.59 -8.55 12.66
CA ALA A 83 9.43 -7.13 12.94
C ALA A 83 8.28 -6.50 12.16
N SER A 84 7.84 -5.33 12.61
CA SER A 84 6.91 -4.47 11.87
C SER A 84 7.52 -3.08 11.70
N ALA A 85 7.18 -2.42 10.60
CA ALA A 85 7.50 -1.03 10.40
C ALA A 85 6.39 -0.29 9.66
N GLU A 86 6.30 1.01 9.90
CA GLU A 86 5.38 1.89 9.17
C GLU A 86 5.99 2.29 7.82
N VAL A 87 5.18 2.14 6.77
CA VAL A 87 5.53 2.53 5.40
C VAL A 87 4.54 3.60 4.95
N ILE A 88 5.06 4.73 4.52
CA ILE A 88 4.26 5.86 4.03
C ILE A 88 4.03 5.66 2.53
N ALA A 89 2.77 5.47 2.14
CA ALA A 89 2.34 5.41 0.75
C ALA A 89 1.63 6.70 0.36
N GLU A 90 2.09 7.36 -0.70
CA GLU A 90 1.47 8.55 -1.27
C GLU A 90 1.03 8.26 -2.69
N VAL A 91 -0.24 8.54 -2.99
CA VAL A 91 -0.81 8.32 -4.33
C VAL A 91 -1.53 9.57 -4.81
N PRO A 92 -1.55 9.86 -6.13
CA PRO A 92 -2.29 10.99 -6.67
C PRO A 92 -3.78 10.92 -6.31
N ALA A 93 -4.31 11.95 -5.65
CA ALA A 93 -5.68 11.94 -5.12
C ALA A 93 -6.74 11.83 -6.24
N GLN A 94 -6.51 12.46 -7.38
CA GLN A 94 -7.39 12.40 -8.54
C GLN A 94 -7.52 11.00 -9.14
N ALA A 95 -6.51 10.13 -8.97
CA ALA A 95 -6.49 8.80 -9.56
C ALA A 95 -7.30 7.78 -8.75
N VAL A 96 -7.57 8.06 -7.47
CA VAL A 96 -8.23 7.09 -6.57
C VAL A 96 -9.76 7.25 -6.55
N VAL A 97 -10.32 8.32 -7.11
CA VAL A 97 -11.76 8.56 -7.08
C VAL A 97 -12.51 7.42 -7.76
N GLY A 98 -13.44 6.80 -7.03
CA GLY A 98 -14.20 5.63 -7.48
C GLY A 98 -13.42 4.30 -7.41
N LYS A 99 -12.24 4.28 -6.79
CA LYS A 99 -11.34 3.13 -6.69
C LYS A 99 -10.99 2.84 -5.24
N SER A 100 -10.50 1.63 -4.97
CA SER A 100 -9.80 1.28 -3.73
C SER A 100 -8.30 1.17 -3.99
N LEU A 101 -7.50 1.36 -2.94
CA LEU A 101 -6.08 1.05 -2.95
C LEU A 101 -5.88 -0.38 -2.45
N ARG A 102 -5.03 -1.13 -3.14
CA ARG A 102 -4.55 -2.44 -2.71
C ARG A 102 -3.05 -2.36 -2.40
N PHE A 103 -2.69 -2.74 -1.19
CA PHE A 103 -1.33 -2.71 -0.66
C PHE A 103 -0.78 -4.14 -0.58
N GLY A 104 0.38 -4.37 -1.18
CA GLY A 104 1.07 -5.64 -1.09
C GLY A 104 2.53 -5.50 -1.44
N LEU A 105 3.39 -6.31 -0.83
CA LEU A 105 4.81 -6.32 -1.17
C LEU A 105 5.07 -6.93 -2.54
N VAL A 106 6.10 -6.42 -3.20
CA VAL A 106 6.69 -6.99 -4.40
C VAL A 106 8.19 -7.09 -4.19
N GLN A 107 8.78 -8.23 -4.57
CA GLN A 107 10.22 -8.30 -4.80
C GLN A 107 10.45 -7.96 -6.27
N GLU A 108 11.08 -6.81 -6.54
CA GLU A 108 11.22 -6.29 -7.89
C GLU A 108 11.99 -7.27 -8.78
N GLY A 109 11.47 -7.49 -9.99
CA GLY A 109 12.01 -8.45 -10.94
C GLY A 109 11.83 -9.92 -10.58
N VAL A 110 11.12 -10.25 -9.50
CA VAL A 110 10.91 -11.64 -9.04
C VAL A 110 9.44 -12.00 -8.98
N ALA A 111 8.70 -11.48 -7.99
CA ALA A 111 7.33 -11.90 -7.72
C ALA A 111 6.60 -10.91 -6.81
N TRP A 112 5.27 -10.92 -6.90
CA TRP A 112 4.42 -10.29 -5.92
C TRP A 112 4.23 -11.23 -4.74
N PHE A 113 4.08 -10.70 -3.54
CA PHE A 113 3.83 -11.54 -2.37
C PHE A 113 2.48 -12.27 -2.47
N SER A 114 1.52 -11.74 -3.24
CA SER A 114 0.26 -12.42 -3.56
C SER A 114 0.44 -13.65 -4.47
N ASP A 115 1.51 -13.74 -5.26
CA ASP A 115 1.84 -14.94 -6.04
C ASP A 115 2.18 -16.10 -5.09
N PHE A 116 2.77 -15.77 -3.93
CA PHE A 116 3.05 -16.68 -2.81
C PHE A 116 1.87 -16.88 -1.84
N LYS A 117 0.67 -16.43 -2.20
CA LYS A 117 -0.56 -16.53 -1.38
C LYS A 117 -0.55 -15.70 -0.10
N ILE A 118 0.24 -14.62 -0.08
CA ILE A 118 0.17 -13.62 1.00
C ILE A 118 -0.92 -12.61 0.64
N GLU A 119 -1.92 -12.51 1.51
CA GLU A 119 -3.09 -11.65 1.30
C GLU A 119 -2.67 -10.17 1.31
N PRO A 120 -3.03 -9.39 0.27
CA PRO A 120 -2.85 -7.95 0.28
C PRO A 120 -3.89 -7.28 1.20
N LEU A 121 -3.74 -5.97 1.44
CA LEU A 121 -4.70 -5.16 2.18
C LEU A 121 -5.37 -4.17 1.26
N ASP A 122 -6.71 -4.13 1.28
CA ASP A 122 -7.48 -3.13 0.55
C ASP A 122 -7.96 -2.02 1.48
N TYR A 123 -7.95 -0.77 1.00
CA TYR A 123 -8.60 0.38 1.65
C TYR A 123 -9.36 1.21 0.63
N GLY A 124 -10.59 1.58 0.97
CA GLY A 124 -11.49 2.34 0.10
C GLY A 124 -12.90 1.73 0.12
N PRO A 125 -13.72 2.00 -0.92
CA PRO A 125 -13.41 2.88 -2.05
C PRO A 125 -13.23 4.34 -1.60
N PHE A 126 -12.50 5.11 -2.41
CA PHE A 126 -12.43 6.56 -2.27
C PHE A 126 -13.50 7.21 -3.14
N THR A 127 -14.22 8.20 -2.60
CA THR A 127 -15.25 8.95 -3.34
C THR A 127 -15.09 10.45 -3.11
N SER A 128 -15.80 11.27 -3.89
CA SER A 128 -15.99 12.67 -3.51
C SER A 128 -16.92 12.76 -2.29
N CYS A 129 -16.66 13.67 -1.36
CA CYS A 129 -17.59 14.02 -0.28
C CYS A 129 -18.47 15.25 -0.61
N ALA A 130 -18.60 15.62 -1.88
CA ALA A 130 -19.36 16.81 -2.27
C ALA A 130 -20.85 16.72 -1.91
N ASP A 131 -21.42 15.51 -1.93
CA ASP A 131 -22.77 15.20 -1.47
C ASP A 131 -22.98 15.48 0.03
N GLN A 132 -21.90 15.45 0.82
CA GLN A 132 -21.86 15.82 2.23
C GLN A 132 -21.50 17.30 2.46
N GLY A 133 -21.42 18.11 1.40
CA GLY A 133 -21.03 19.52 1.47
C GLY A 133 -19.56 19.72 1.87
N LYS A 134 -18.69 18.72 1.65
CA LYS A 134 -17.26 18.80 1.97
C LYS A 134 -16.42 18.85 0.69
N GLN A 135 -15.43 19.74 0.66
CA GLN A 135 -14.46 19.84 -0.43
C GLN A 135 -13.23 18.95 -0.13
N THR A 136 -13.47 17.64 0.01
CA THR A 136 -12.43 16.62 0.26
C THR A 136 -12.85 15.27 -0.35
N LEU A 137 -11.97 14.27 -0.26
CA LEU A 137 -12.29 12.89 -0.57
C LEU A 137 -12.81 12.15 0.67
N CYS A 138 -13.67 11.17 0.43
CA CYS A 138 -14.22 10.26 1.42
C CYS A 138 -13.44 8.95 1.32
N GLY A 139 -13.02 8.41 2.46
CA GLY A 139 -12.36 7.11 2.56
C GLY A 139 -13.34 5.96 2.80
N ALA A 140 -12.83 4.87 3.38
CA ALA A 140 -13.61 3.69 3.69
C ALA A 140 -14.86 4.05 4.54
N GLY A 141 -16.02 3.54 4.13
CA GLY A 141 -17.29 3.82 4.80
C GLY A 141 -17.84 5.24 4.57
N GLY A 142 -17.33 5.98 3.59
CA GLY A 142 -17.84 7.31 3.22
C GLY A 142 -17.46 8.42 4.20
N LYS A 143 -16.45 8.20 5.05
CA LYS A 143 -15.98 9.20 6.02
C LYS A 143 -15.10 10.25 5.32
N PRO A 144 -15.34 11.56 5.51
CA PRO A 144 -14.46 12.59 4.99
C PRO A 144 -13.04 12.47 5.52
N LEU A 145 -12.06 12.49 4.62
CA LEU A 145 -10.65 12.46 4.97
C LEU A 145 -10.19 13.84 5.42
N SER A 146 -9.41 13.86 6.50
CA SER A 146 -8.77 15.08 7.00
C SER A 146 -7.65 15.54 6.06
N ALA A 147 -7.41 16.85 6.01
CA ALA A 147 -6.25 17.42 5.35
C ALA A 147 -5.04 17.47 6.31
N ARG A 148 -3.83 17.20 5.82
CA ARG A 148 -2.57 17.32 6.58
C ARG A 148 -1.44 17.89 5.76
#